data_AF-A0A9D5K4V9-F1
#
_entry.id   AF-A0A9D5K4V9-F1
#
_cell.length_a   1.000
_cell.length_b   1.000
_cell.length_c   1.000
_cell.angle_alpha   90.00
_cell.angle_beta   90.00
_cell.angle_gamma   90.00
#
_symmetry.space_group_name_H-M   'P 1'
#
loop_
_entity.id
_entity.type
_entity.pdbx_description
1 polymer ?
#
loop_
_entity_poly.entity_id
_entity_poly.type
_entity_poly.pdbx_seq_one_letter_code
_entity_poly.pdbx_strand_id
1 'polypeptide(L)' 'MSFARHIHVAKDGNDQDAGDGQAPYLTINKAASVADPGDTVTVHEGVYREHVKPVRGGNASAPIV' A
#
# COMPACT_ATOMS: atom_id res chain seq x y z
N MET A 1 10.59 1.79 -16.94
CA MET A 1 9.41 0.93 -16.76
C MET A 1 9.35 0.59 -15.28
N SER A 2 8.31 1.02 -14.56
CA SER A 2 8.11 0.56 -13.19
C SER A 2 7.48 -0.83 -13.24
N PHE A 3 8.00 -1.77 -12.47
CA PHE A 3 7.35 -3.07 -12.27
C PHE A 3 6.26 -2.92 -11.23
N ALA A 4 5.15 -3.65 -11.38
CA ALA A 4 4.11 -3.75 -10.36
C ALA A 4 4.71 -4.23 -9.03
N ARG A 5 4.48 -3.48 -7.96
CA ARG A 5 4.97 -3.80 -6.61
C ARG A 5 3.88 -4.44 -5.76
N HIS A 6 4.30 -5.29 -4.84
CA HIS A 6 3.46 -5.76 -3.75
C HIS A 6 3.83 -4.98 -2.48
N ILE A 7 2.92 -4.13 -2.04
CA ILE A 7 3.05 -3.32 -0.84
C ILE A 7 2.29 -4.01 0.29
N HIS A 8 2.85 -4.05 1.49
CA HIS A 8 2.26 -4.68 2.66
C HIS A 8 2.00 -3.66 3.76
N VAL A 9 0.87 -3.81 4.43
CA VAL A 9 0.45 -3.02 5.59
C VAL A 9 0.13 -3.97 6.75
N ALA A 10 0.75 -3.79 7.91
CA ALA A 10 0.55 -4.63 9.09
C ALA A 10 0.50 -3.79 10.38
N LYS A 11 -0.19 -4.30 11.41
CA LYS A 11 -0.36 -3.56 12.69
C LYS A 11 0.91 -3.43 13.52
N ASP A 12 1.92 -4.25 13.24
CA ASP A 12 3.26 -4.28 13.82
C ASP A 12 4.31 -3.61 12.92
N GLY A 13 3.91 -3.05 11.77
CA GLY A 13 4.79 -2.34 10.84
C GLY A 13 5.14 -0.91 11.24
N ASN A 14 5.84 -0.21 10.36
CA ASN A 14 6.23 1.20 10.51
C ASN A 14 6.16 1.96 9.19
N ASP A 15 5.64 3.19 9.19
CA ASP A 15 5.52 4.02 7.97
C ASP A 15 6.85 4.55 7.42
N GLN A 16 7.95 4.28 8.13
CA GLN A 16 9.33 4.49 7.67
C GLN A 16 9.96 3.24 7.03
N ASP A 17 9.29 2.09 7.07
CA ASP A 17 9.78 0.85 6.49
C ASP A 17 9.69 0.85 4.95
N ALA A 18 10.14 -0.23 4.32
CA ALA A 18 10.12 -0.37 2.87
C ALA A 18 8.72 -0.64 2.29
N GLY A 19 7.78 -1.11 3.13
CA GLY A 19 6.46 -1.54 2.70
C GLY A 19 6.45 -2.91 2.03
N ASP A 20 7.48 -3.73 2.20
CA ASP A 20 7.52 -5.11 1.70
C ASP A 20 7.02 -6.11 2.77
N GLY A 21 6.98 -7.40 2.42
CA GLY A 21 6.46 -8.42 3.32
C GLY A 21 7.28 -8.68 4.59
N GLN A 22 8.52 -8.19 4.68
CA GLN A 22 9.36 -8.29 5.88
C GLN A 22 9.36 -6.99 6.70
N ALA A 23 9.19 -5.85 6.03
CA ALA A 23 9.14 -4.54 6.65
C ALA A 23 7.89 -3.77 6.14
N PRO A 24 6.69 -4.13 6.63
CA PRO A 24 5.43 -3.57 6.14
C PRO A 24 5.20 -2.15 6.68
N TYR A 25 4.40 -1.37 5.96
CA TYR A 25 3.90 -0.10 6.48
C TYR A 25 2.92 -0.31 7.64
N LEU A 26 2.76 0.70 8.50
CA LEU A 26 1.80 0.65 9.60
C LEU A 26 0.39 1.07 9.16
N THR A 27 0.30 2.01 8.22
CA THR A 27 -0.96 2.65 7.83
C THR A 27 -1.35 2.36 6.38
N ILE A 28 -2.66 2.30 6.13
CA ILE A 28 -3.19 2.14 4.78
C ILE A 28 -2.91 3.39 3.95
N ASN A 29 -3.00 4.58 4.57
CA ASN A 29 -2.68 5.83 3.89
C ASN A 29 -1.21 5.91 3.43
N LYS A 30 -0.26 5.37 4.20
CA LYS A 30 1.13 5.32 3.75
C LYS A 30 1.27 4.49 2.47
N ALA A 31 0.72 3.28 2.45
CA ALA A 31 0.73 2.44 1.25
C ALA A 31 0.02 3.13 0.06
N ALA A 32 -1.15 3.71 0.27
CA ALA A 32 -1.90 4.44 -0.76
C ALA A 32 -1.17 5.70 -1.28
N SER A 33 -0.30 6.30 -0.46
CA SER A 33 0.50 7.48 -0.86
C SER A 33 1.64 7.14 -1.82
N VAL A 34 2.17 5.91 -1.72
CA VAL A 34 3.31 5.45 -2.52
C VAL A 34 2.90 4.57 -3.69
N ALA A 35 1.72 3.96 -3.66
CA ALA A 35 1.22 3.09 -4.72
C ALA A 35 1.13 3.82 -6.07
N ASP A 36 1.55 3.11 -7.12
CA ASP A 36 1.44 3.50 -8.51
C ASP A 36 0.50 2.55 -9.28
N PRO A 37 -0.06 2.96 -10.44
CA PRO A 37 -0.90 2.09 -11.25
C PRO A 37 -0.24 0.73 -11.53
N GLY A 38 -0.94 -0.36 -11.20
CA GLY A 38 -0.47 -1.73 -11.32
C GLY A 38 0.04 -2.33 -9.99
N ASP A 39 0.30 -1.51 -8.97
CA ASP A 39 0.69 -2.00 -7.64
C ASP A 39 -0.50 -2.70 -6.93
N THR A 40 -0.15 -3.63 -6.05
CA THR A 40 -1.10 -4.31 -5.15
C THR A 40 -0.75 -3.98 -3.70
N VAL A 41 -1.74 -3.60 -2.89
CA VAL A 41 -1.59 -3.34 -1.46
C VAL A 41 -2.27 -4.45 -0.65
N THR A 42 -1.47 -5.31 -0.02
CA THR A 42 -1.95 -6.33 0.91
C THR A 42 -2.05 -5.74 2.32
N VAL A 43 -3.28 -5.60 2.82
CA VAL A 43 -3.55 -5.21 4.21
C VAL A 43 -3.70 -6.48 5.04
N HIS A 44 -2.77 -6.71 5.96
CA HIS A 44 -2.81 -7.83 6.89
C HIS A 44 -3.92 -7.66 7.94
N GLU A 45 -4.22 -8.71 8.70
CA GLU A 45 -5.30 -8.67 9.67
C GLU A 45 -5.10 -7.57 10.72
N GLY A 46 -6.20 -6.88 11.06
CA GLY A 46 -6.17 -5.82 12.05
C GLY A 46 -7.28 -4.79 11.87
N VAL A 47 -7.41 -3.91 12.87
CA VAL A 47 -8.34 -2.78 12.80
C VAL A 47 -7.56 -1.51 12.45
N TYR A 48 -7.89 -0.93 11.30
CA TYR A 48 -7.31 0.30 10.78
C TYR A 48 -8.37 1.40 10.83
N ARG A 49 -8.27 2.30 11.80
CA ARG A 49 -9.21 3.42 11.97
C ARG A 49 -8.69 4.64 11.22
N GLU A 50 -8.83 4.59 9.89
CA GLU A 50 -8.33 5.63 8.99
C GLU A 50 -9.39 6.04 7.97
N HIS A 51 -9.38 7.32 7.58
CA HIS A 51 -10.02 7.75 6.35
C HIS A 51 -8.98 7.64 5.23
N VAL A 52 -9.17 6.70 4.31
CA VAL A 52 -8.21 6.43 3.23
C VAL A 52 -8.44 7.41 2.08
N LYS A 53 -7.39 8.13 1.67
CA LYS A 53 -7.45 9.06 0.53
C LYS A 53 -6.26 8.81 -0.41
N PRO A 54 -6.39 7.87 -1.38
CA PRO A 54 -5.34 7.63 -2.36
C PRO A 54 -5.00 8.89 -3.14
N VAL A 55 -3.71 9.16 -3.31
CA VAL A 55 -3.22 10.32 -4.09
C VAL A 55 -3.24 10.04 -5.60
N ARG A 56 -3.26 8.75 -5.98
CA ARG A 56 -3.33 8.27 -7.36
C ARG A 56 -4.45 7.27 -7.48
N GLY A 57 -5.07 7.22 -8.66
CA GLY A 57 -5.92 6.12 -9.09
C GLY A 57 -5.16 5.20 -10.03
N GLY A 58 -5.65 3.97 -10.18
CA GLY A 58 -5.23 3.10 -11.28
C GLY A 58 -5.72 3.62 -12.65
N ASN A 59 -5.31 2.95 -13.72
CA ASN A 59 -5.85 3.14 -15.06
C ASN A 59 -6.42 1.83 -15.62
N ALA A 60 -7.10 1.90 -16.77
CA ALA A 60 -7.81 0.75 -17.35
C ALA A 60 -6.93 -0.50 -17.57
N SER A 61 -5.65 -0.31 -17.84
CA SER A 61 -4.67 -1.40 -18.03
C SER A 61 -3.85 -1.75 -16.78
N ALA A 62 -3.93 -0.92 -15.72
CA ALA A 62 -3.12 -1.04 -14.52
C ALA A 62 -3.88 -0.50 -13.30
N PRO A 63 -4.81 -1.27 -12.73
CA PRO A 63 -5.51 -0.89 -11.51
C PRO A 63 -4.54 -0.83 -10.31
N ILE A 64 -4.91 -0.10 -9.26
CA ILE A 64 -4.33 -0.27 -7.93
C ILE A 64 -5.33 -1.14 -7.17
N VAL A 65 -4.87 -2.28 -6.65
CA VAL A 65 -5.71 -3.30 -5.99
C VAL A 65 -5.37 -3.41 -4.52
#